data_AF-A0A357BXZ8-F1
#
_entry.id   AF-A0A357BXZ8-F1
#
_cell.length_a   1.000
_cell.length_b   1.000
_cell.length_c   1.000
_cell.angle_alpha   90.00
_cell.angle_beta   90.00
_cell.angle_gamma   90.00
#
_symmetry.space_group_name_H-M   'P 1'
#
loop_
_entity.id
_entity.type
_entity.pdbx_description
1 polymer ?
#
loop_
_entity_poly.entity_id
_entity_poly.type
_entity_poly.pdbx_seq_one_letter_code
_entity_poly.pdbx_strand_id
1 'polypeptide(L)' 'DHFYYMCTKYFADGDVHKYFNPYDSPYDSYINFMNVMGNLETRYKKKELVNSK' A
#
# COMPACT_ATOMS: atom_id res chain seq x y z
N ASP A 1 -2.94 -9.05 1.02
CA ASP A 1 -4.10 -8.54 0.25
C ASP A 1 -3.78 -7.33 -0.59
N HIS A 2 -3.23 -6.25 -0.02
CA HIS A 2 -2.95 -5.01 -0.79
C HIS A 2 -2.09 -5.21 -2.06
N PHE A 3 -1.13 -6.14 -2.03
CA PHE A 3 -0.37 -6.55 -3.22
C PHE A 3 -1.27 -7.17 -4.31
N TYR A 4 -2.29 -7.93 -3.93
CA TYR A 4 -3.31 -8.45 -4.85
C TYR A 4 -4.22 -7.33 -5.36
N TYR A 5 -4.58 -6.37 -4.49
CA TYR A 5 -5.41 -5.23 -4.88
C TYR A 5 -4.75 -4.35 -5.94
N MET A 6 -3.42 -4.24 -5.95
CA MET A 6 -2.66 -3.49 -6.97
C MET A 6 -2.10 -4.35 -8.12
N CYS A 7 -2.42 -5.64 -8.15
CA CYS A 7 -1.97 -6.52 -9.21
C CYS A 7 -2.86 -6.36 -10.45
N THR A 8 -2.26 -6.31 -11.64
CA THR A 8 -2.98 -6.35 -12.92
C THR A 8 -3.09 -7.77 -13.49
N LYS A 9 -2.38 -8.74 -12.89
CA LYS A 9 -2.38 -10.14 -13.28
C LYS A 9 -3.33 -10.95 -12.40
N TYR A 10 -4.28 -11.62 -13.03
CA TYR A 10 -5.16 -12.59 -12.39
C TYR A 10 -4.38 -13.90 -12.18
N PHE A 11 -3.82 -14.10 -10.99
CA PHE A 11 -3.43 -15.44 -10.55
C PHE A 11 -4.69 -16.18 -10.07
N ALA A 12 -4.71 -17.51 -10.15
CA ALA A 12 -5.90 -18.32 -9.86
C ALA A 12 -6.53 -18.07 -8.47
N ASP A 13 -5.76 -17.56 -7.51
CA ASP A 13 -6.19 -17.22 -6.15
C ASP A 13 -6.56 -15.71 -5.97
N GLY A 14 -6.54 -14.92 -7.06
CA GLY A 14 -6.84 -13.48 -7.04
C GLY A 14 -8.33 -13.17 -6.93
N ASP A 15 -9.21 -14.12 -7.27
CA ASP A 15 -10.66 -13.90 -7.29
C ASP A 15 -11.24 -13.67 -5.90
N VAL A 16 -10.71 -14.34 -4.87
CA VAL A 16 -11.17 -14.13 -3.48
C VAL A 16 -10.85 -12.72 -2.99
N HIS A 17 -9.72 -12.17 -3.42
CA HIS A 17 -9.30 -10.83 -3.04
C HIS A 17 -10.09 -9.74 -3.78
N LYS A 18 -10.70 -10.03 -4.93
CA LYS A 18 -11.55 -9.06 -5.63
C LYS A 18 -12.81 -8.68 -4.84
N TYR A 19 -13.43 -9.63 -4.15
CA TYR A 19 -14.67 -9.39 -3.39
C TYR A 19 -14.49 -8.41 -2.23
N PHE A 20 -13.28 -8.33 -1.68
CA PHE A 20 -12.95 -7.48 -0.53
C PHE A 20 -12.07 -6.29 -0.89
N ASN A 21 -11.77 -6.08 -2.17
CA ASN A 21 -10.93 -4.97 -2.60
C ASN A 21 -11.71 -3.65 -2.43
N PRO A 22 -11.28 -2.73 -1.55
CA PRO A 22 -11.97 -1.46 -1.36
C PRO A 22 -11.62 -0.41 -2.42
N TYR A 23 -10.75 -0.75 -3.38
CA TYR A 23 -10.25 0.17 -4.41
C TYR A 23 -10.92 -0.09 -5.76
N ASP A 24 -11.22 0.99 -6.47
CA ASP A 24 -11.86 0.95 -7.80
C ASP A 24 -10.92 0.41 -8.89
N SER A 25 -9.60 0.57 -8.70
CA SER A 25 -8.59 0.05 -9.62
C SER A 25 -7.30 -0.38 -8.91
N PRO A 26 -6.47 -1.23 -9.57
CA PRO A 26 -5.13 -1.53 -9.10
C PRO A 26 -4.23 -0.30 -8.91
N TYR A 27 -4.47 0.73 -9.73
CA TYR A 27 -3.76 2.00 -9.64
C TYR A 27 -4.11 2.75 -8.34
N ASP A 28 -5.39 2.78 -7.95
CA ASP A 28 -5.82 3.46 -6.71
C ASP A 28 -5.24 2.76 -5.47
N SER A 29 -5.21 1.43 -5.49
CA SER A 29 -4.54 0.62 -4.46
C SER A 29 -3.05 0.95 -4.38
N TYR A 30 -2.37 1.06 -5.53
CA TYR A 30 -0.94 1.42 -5.59
C TYR A 30 -0.66 2.82 -5.02
N ILE A 31 -1.43 3.83 -5.42
CA ILE A 31 -1.27 5.20 -4.92
C ILE A 31 -1.49 5.26 -3.41
N ASN A 32 -2.51 4.56 -2.90
CA ASN A 32 -2.75 4.48 -1.46
C ASN A 32 -1.55 3.87 -0.72
N PHE A 33 -1.00 2.76 -1.23
CA PHE A 33 0.18 2.11 -0.67
C PHE A 33 1.39 3.05 -0.62
N MET A 34 1.67 3.74 -1.72
CA MET A 34 2.81 4.67 -1.80
C MET A 34 2.68 5.85 -0.82
N ASN A 35 1.47 6.37 -0.63
CA ASN A 35 1.20 7.43 0.35
C ASN A 35 1.46 6.96 1.79
N VAL A 36 1.02 5.74 2.13
CA VAL A 36 1.29 5.14 3.46
C VAL A 36 2.79 4.96 3.67
N MET A 37 3.50 4.41 2.67
CA MET A 37 4.95 4.22 2.76
C MET A 37 5.71 5.53 2.95
N GLY A 38 5.39 6.57 2.17
CA GLY A 38 6.00 7.89 2.32
C GLY A 38 5.72 8.51 3.69
N ASN A 39 4.53 8.30 4.25
CA ASN A 39 4.19 8.76 5.59
C ASN A 39 5.01 8.03 6.67
N LEU A 40 5.18 6.72 6.55
CA LEU A 40 6.01 5.91 7.45
C LEU A 40 7.47 6.36 7.40
N GLU A 41 8.04 6.55 6.21
CA GLU A 41 9.40 7.04 6.02
C GLU A 41 9.60 8.42 6.66
N THR A 42 8.65 9.34 6.45
CA THR A 42 8.69 10.69 7.02
C THR A 42 8.67 10.65 8.54
N ARG A 43 7.81 9.81 9.13
CA ARG A 43 7.72 9.63 10.60
C ARG A 43 9.00 9.02 11.17
N TYR A 44 9.57 8.03 10.49
CA TYR A 44 10.83 7.42 10.89
C TYR A 44 11.96 8.46 10.91
N LYS A 45 12.16 9.21 9.81
CA LYS A 45 13.17 10.28 9.74
C LYS A 45 12.96 11.35 10.81
N LYS A 46 11.71 11.74 11.09
CA LYS A 46 11.42 12.70 12.15
C LYS A 46 11.81 12.17 13.54
N LYS A 47 11.58 10.89 13.82
CA LYS A 47 11.98 10.26 15.09
C LYS A 47 13.49 10.22 15.25
N GLU A 48 14.22 9.83 14.19
CA GLU A 48 15.69 9.84 14.18
C GLU A 48 16.25 11.25 14.47
N LEU A 49 15.69 12.29 13.83
CA LEU A 49 16.09 13.69 14.04
C LEU A 49 15.81 14.20 15.47
N VAL A 50 14.79 13.67 16.14
CA VAL A 50 14.49 14.01 17.54
C VAL A 50 15.43 13.26 18.49
N ASN A 51 15.72 11.98 18.21
CA ASN A 51 16.60 11.16 19.04
C ASN A 51 18.09 11.58 18.94
N SER A 52 18.47 12.27 17.86
CA SER A 52 19.84 12.76 17.64
C SER A 52 20.11 14.16 18.21
N LYS A 53 19.12 14.81 18.83
CA LYS A 53 19.23 16.14 19.45
C LYS A 53 19.20 16.02 20.96
#